data_AF-A0A7W9T097-F1
#
_entry.id   AF-A0A7W9T097-F1
#
_cell.length_a   1.000
_cell.length_b   1.000
_cell.length_c   1.000
_cell.angle_alpha   90.00
_cell.angle_beta   90.00
_cell.angle_gamma   90.00
#
_symmetry.space_group_name_H-M   'P 1'
#
loop_
_entity.id
_entity.type
_entity.pdbx_description
1 polymer ?
#
loop_
_entity_poly.entity_id
_entity_poly.type
_entity_poly.pdbx_seq_one_letter_code
_entity_poly.pdbx_strand_id
1 'polypeptide(L)'
;MRPALDYLRQLEHYLLGQPTAAEAEAWRVRQLVDSELAADVAAQQLLYQGLQLAGRQQLRQELELIHARLERPARRHRWWQAATGSLRSLLAARRRSR
;
A
#
# COMPACT_ATOMS: atom_id res chain seq x y z
N MET A 1 -33.14 -15.04 1.69
CA MET A 1 -31.93 -14.20 1.54
C MET A 1 -32.19 -12.84 2.16
N ARG A 2 -31.19 -12.19 2.79
CA ARG A 2 -31.36 -10.89 3.44
C ARG A 2 -31.34 -9.79 2.36
N PRO A 3 -32.45 -9.05 2.13
CA PRO A 3 -32.56 -8.06 1.04
C PRO A 3 -31.47 -6.97 1.09
N ALA A 4 -31.00 -6.62 2.29
CA ALA A 4 -29.90 -5.66 2.46
C ALA A 4 -28.56 -6.13 1.85
N LEU A 5 -28.28 -7.44 1.85
CA LEU A 5 -27.03 -7.97 1.26
C LEU A 5 -27.10 -8.00 -0.27
N ASP A 6 -28.28 -8.29 -0.83
CA ASP A 6 -28.49 -8.25 -2.28
C ASP A 6 -28.37 -6.83 -2.81
N TYR A 7 -28.89 -5.85 -2.06
CA TYR A 7 -28.72 -4.42 -2.34
C TYR A 7 -27.25 -4.01 -2.35
N LEU A 8 -26.51 -4.32 -1.28
CA LEU A 8 -25.07 -4.03 -1.20
C LEU A 8 -24.29 -4.64 -2.36
N ARG A 9 -24.55 -5.91 -2.71
CA ARG A 9 -23.88 -6.58 -3.82
C ARG A 9 -24.14 -5.89 -5.17
N GLN A 10 -25.36 -5.40 -5.40
CA GLN A 10 -25.68 -4.66 -6.63
C GLN A 10 -24.95 -3.31 -6.67
N LEU A 11 -24.90 -2.62 -5.54
CA LEU A 11 -24.19 -1.36 -5.39
C LEU A 11 -22.67 -1.54 -5.63
N GLU A 12 -22.08 -2.61 -5.07
CA GLU A 12 -20.68 -2.99 -5.29
C GLU A 12 -20.39 -3.37 -6.73
N HIS A 13 -21.28 -4.14 -7.36
CA HIS A 13 -21.13 -4.51 -8.77
C HIS A 13 -21.07 -3.26 -9.67
N TYR A 14 -21.87 -2.25 -9.37
CA TYR A 14 -21.82 -0.98 -10.10
C TYR A 14 -20.56 -0.15 -9.79
N LEU A 15 -20.16 -0.06 -8.52
CA LEU A 15 -19.05 0.81 -8.10
C LEU A 15 -17.66 0.24 -8.40
N LEU A 16 -17.48 -1.06 -8.23
CA LEU A 16 -16.18 -1.73 -8.30
C LEU A 16 -16.09 -2.71 -9.48
N GLY A 17 -17.22 -3.12 -10.04
CA GLY A 17 -17.25 -3.96 -11.23
C GLY A 17 -17.01 -3.18 -12.51
N GLN A 18 -17.24 -3.86 -13.64
CA GLN A 18 -17.20 -3.27 -14.97
C GLN A 18 -18.60 -3.41 -15.59
N PRO A 19 -19.57 -2.57 -15.17
CA PRO A 19 -20.91 -2.63 -15.75
C PRO A 19 -20.85 -2.31 -17.24
N THR A 20 -21.73 -2.94 -18.02
CA THR A 20 -21.93 -2.57 -19.42
C THR A 20 -22.47 -1.14 -19.53
N ALA A 21 -22.32 -0.53 -20.70
CA ALA A 21 -22.81 0.84 -20.92
C ALA A 21 -24.33 0.98 -20.65
N ALA A 22 -25.11 -0.05 -21.00
CA ALA A 22 -26.56 -0.07 -20.77
C ALA A 22 -26.89 -0.15 -19.27
N GLU A 23 -26.16 -0.97 -18.50
CA GLU A 23 -26.32 -1.06 -17.05
C GLU A 23 -25.91 0.23 -16.36
N ALA A 24 -24.83 0.86 -16.83
CA ALA A 24 -24.37 2.13 -16.30
C ALA A 24 -25.38 3.27 -16.52
N GLU A 25 -26.01 3.32 -17.69
CA GLU A 25 -27.09 4.27 -17.99
C GLU A 25 -28.30 4.03 -17.10
N ALA A 26 -28.78 2.79 -17.02
CA ALA A 26 -29.93 2.43 -16.19
C ALA A 26 -29.70 2.77 -14.71
N TRP A 27 -28.47 2.58 -14.22
CA TRP A 27 -28.11 2.92 -12.86
C TRP A 27 -28.03 4.43 -12.62
N ARG A 28 -27.52 5.20 -13.59
CA ARG A 28 -27.51 6.67 -13.51
C ARG A 28 -28.92 7.23 -13.41
N VAL A 29 -29.85 6.71 -14.21
CA VAL A 29 -31.26 7.10 -14.14
C VAL A 29 -31.85 6.79 -12.77
N ARG A 30 -31.53 5.64 -12.17
CA ARG A 30 -32.00 5.32 -10.80
C ARG A 30 -31.48 6.30 -9.77
N GLN A 31 -30.20 6.67 -9.80
CA GLN A 31 -29.64 7.66 -8.86
C GLN A 31 -30.28 9.05 -8.98
N LEU A 32 -30.77 9.42 -10.17
CA LEU A 32 -31.46 10.70 -10.36
C LEU A 32 -32.86 10.72 -9.74
N VAL A 33 -33.50 9.54 -9.65
CA VAL A 33 -34.87 9.40 -9.13
C VAL A 33 -34.88 9.03 -7.65
N ASP A 34 -33.86 8.31 -7.19
CA ASP A 34 -33.71 7.83 -5.82
C ASP A 34 -32.57 8.57 -5.12
N SER A 35 -32.94 9.57 -4.32
CA SER A 35 -31.99 10.38 -3.56
C SER A 35 -31.29 9.62 -2.42
N GLU A 36 -31.92 8.59 -1.87
CA GLU A 36 -31.32 7.77 -0.81
C GLU A 36 -30.21 6.90 -1.40
N LEU A 37 -30.49 6.25 -2.54
CA LEU A 37 -29.49 5.53 -3.32
C LEU A 37 -28.31 6.43 -3.71
N ALA A 38 -28.56 7.66 -4.14
CA ALA A 38 -27.50 8.60 -4.49
C ALA A 38 -26.60 8.93 -3.28
N ALA A 39 -27.19 9.11 -2.10
CA ALA A 39 -26.45 9.35 -0.86
C ALA A 39 -25.60 8.13 -0.45
N ASP A 40 -26.16 6.92 -0.54
CA ASP A 40 -25.46 5.67 -0.26
C ASP A 40 -24.26 5.47 -1.19
N VAL A 41 -24.45 5.71 -2.50
CA VAL A 41 -23.38 5.63 -3.50
C VAL A 41 -22.26 6.60 -3.16
N ALA A 42 -22.58 7.84 -2.82
CA ALA A 42 -21.58 8.85 -2.46
C ALA A 42 -20.82 8.44 -1.18
N ALA A 43 -21.51 7.94 -0.16
CA ALA A 43 -20.92 7.46 1.07
C ALA A 43 -19.96 6.28 0.82
N GLN A 44 -20.38 5.30 0.01
CA GLN A 44 -19.59 4.13 -0.32
C GLN A 44 -18.31 4.50 -1.10
N GLN A 45 -18.42 5.45 -2.04
CA GLN A 45 -17.26 5.97 -2.77
C GLN A 45 -16.24 6.64 -1.84
N LEU A 46 -16.70 7.47 -0.91
CA LEU A 46 -15.82 8.09 0.09
C LEU A 46 -15.13 7.05 0.98
N LEU A 47 -15.88 6.02 1.41
CA LEU A 47 -15.35 4.91 2.20
C LEU A 47 -14.25 4.16 1.45
N TYR A 48 -14.47 3.80 0.18
CA TYR A 48 -13.47 3.10 -0.62
C TYR A 48 -12.22 3.95 -0.87
N GLN A 49 -12.39 5.24 -1.14
CA GLN A 49 -11.26 6.17 -1.26
C GLN A 49 -10.45 6.26 0.04
N GLY A 50 -11.13 6.38 1.18
CA GLY A 50 -10.50 6.38 2.49
C GLY A 50 -9.71 5.11 2.76
N LEU A 51 -10.31 3.95 2.49
CA LEU A 51 -9.65 2.64 2.63
C LEU A 51 -8.43 2.51 1.72
N GLN A 52 -8.54 2.94 0.46
CA GLN A 52 -7.44 2.90 -0.49
C GLN A 52 -6.26 3.77 -0.03
N LEU A 53 -6.54 4.96 0.49
CA LEU A 53 -5.53 5.88 1.01
C LEU A 53 -4.86 5.32 2.26
N ALA A 54 -5.64 4.83 3.22
CA ALA A 54 -5.12 4.21 4.44
C ALA A 54 -4.26 2.98 4.12
N GLY A 55 -4.74 2.10 3.23
CA GLY A 55 -3.99 0.93 2.78
C GLY A 55 -2.68 1.31 2.09
N ARG A 56 -2.67 2.36 1.26
CA ARG A 56 -1.43 2.88 0.65
C ARG A 56 -0.43 3.39 1.69
N GLN A 57 -0.91 4.08 2.72
CA GLN A 57 -0.05 4.57 3.80
C GLN A 57 0.54 3.41 4.59
N GLN A 58 -0.27 2.42 4.93
CA GLN A 58 0.18 1.21 5.63
C GLN A 58 1.23 0.46 4.81
N LEU A 59 0.98 0.21 3.52
CA LEU A 59 1.93 -0.47 2.64
C LEU A 59 3.27 0.28 2.54
N ARG A 60 3.25 1.61 2.51
CA ARG A 60 4.49 2.41 2.52
C ARG A 60 5.29 2.18 3.80
N GLN A 61 4.64 2.23 4.97
CA GLN A 61 5.29 1.98 6.25
C GLN A 61 5.89 0.56 6.31
N GLU A 62 5.15 -0.45 5.84
CA GLU A 62 5.63 -1.83 5.80
C GLU A 62 6.85 -1.97 4.89
N LEU A 63 6.84 -1.35 3.72
CA LEU A 63 7.99 -1.35 2.80
C LEU A 63 9.21 -0.64 3.39
N GLU A 64 9.03 0.49 4.07
CA GLU A 64 10.12 1.20 4.77
C GLU A 64 10.75 0.33 5.87
N LEU A 65 9.93 -0.39 6.63
CA LEU A 65 10.41 -1.32 7.66
C LEU A 65 11.19 -2.49 7.06
N ILE A 66 10.68 -3.08 5.97
CA ILE A 66 11.37 -4.14 5.24
C ILE A 66 12.72 -3.63 4.72
N HIS A 67 12.74 -2.46 4.08
CA HIS A 67 13.94 -1.84 3.55
C HIS A 67 14.98 -1.59 4.66
N ALA A 68 14.58 -0.96 5.77
CA ALA A 68 15.46 -0.74 6.91
C ALA A 68 16.03 -2.04 7.50
N ARG A 69 15.25 -3.13 7.50
CA ARG A 69 15.71 -4.45 7.96
C ARG A 69 16.73 -5.07 6.99
N LEU A 70 16.55 -4.91 5.69
CA LEU A 70 17.44 -5.43 4.66
C LEU A 70 18.75 -4.63 4.51
N GLU A 71 18.76 -3.34 4.83
CA GLU A 71 19.98 -2.52 4.76
C GLU A 71 20.89 -2.61 6.00
N ARG A 72 20.34 -2.94 7.17
CA ARG A 72 21.11 -3.13 8.42
C ARG A 72 22.27 -4.15 8.32
N PRO A 73 22.14 -5.31 7.64
CA PRO A 73 23.25 -6.24 7.44
C PRO A 73 24.41 -5.63 6.62
N ALA A 74 24.13 -4.79 5.62
CA ALA A 74 25.15 -4.19 4.76
C ALA A 74 26.05 -3.21 5.54
N ARG A 75 25.48 -2.45 6.48
CA ARG A 75 26.26 -1.58 7.39
C ARG A 75 27.08 -2.41 8.38
N ARG A 76 26.55 -3.55 8.85
CA ARG A 76 27.27 -4.50 9.70
C ARG A 76 28.42 -5.20 8.99
N HIS A 77 28.45 -5.32 7.66
CA HIS A 77 29.62 -5.89 6.97
C HIS A 77 30.73 -4.85 6.74
N ARG A 78 30.37 -3.59 6.51
CA ARG A 78 31.33 -2.50 6.24
C ARG A 78 32.19 -2.12 7.45
N TRP A 79 31.67 -2.16 8.69
CA TRP A 79 32.51 -1.85 9.87
C TRP A 79 33.54 -2.94 10.16
N TRP A 80 33.24 -4.23 9.92
CA TRP A 80 34.24 -5.30 10.04
C TRP A 80 35.34 -5.14 8.98
N GLN A 81 34.99 -4.75 7.74
CA GLN A 81 35.97 -4.46 6.70
C GLN A 81 36.83 -3.23 7.03
N ALA A 82 36.25 -2.18 7.62
CA ALA A 82 36.98 -1.01 8.08
C ALA A 82 37.93 -1.36 9.25
N ALA A 83 37.45 -2.11 10.25
CA ALA A 83 38.23 -2.52 11.42
C ALA A 83 39.40 -3.45 11.05
N THR A 84 39.17 -4.39 10.12
CA THR A 84 40.24 -5.27 9.61
C THR A 84 41.22 -4.51 8.70
N GLY A 85 40.75 -3.51 7.96
CA GLY A 85 41.60 -2.59 7.18
C GLY A 85 42.59 -1.81 8.05
N SER A 86 42.12 -1.23 9.16
CA SER A 86 42.99 -0.50 10.11
C SER A 86 43.98 -1.41 10.85
N LEU A 87 43.60 -2.65 11.15
CA LEU A 87 44.51 -3.63 11.76
C LEU A 87 45.61 -4.08 10.78
N ARG A 88 45.26 -4.25 9.49
CA ARG A 88 46.24 -4.59 8.44
C ARG A 88 47.23 -3.46 8.18
N SER A 89 46.79 -2.20 8.17
CA SER A 89 47.71 -1.07 7.99
C SER A 89 48.69 -0.92 9.16
N LEU A 90 48.24 -1.17 10.39
CA LEU A 90 49.11 -1.16 11.59
C LEU A 90 50.14 -2.29 11.57
N LEU A 91 49.74 -3.50 11.16
CA LEU A 91 50.66 -4.64 11.03
C LEU A 91 51.65 -4.46 9.88
N ALA A 92 51.23 -3.87 8.76
CA ALA A 92 52.10 -3.56 7.63
C ALA A 92 53.11 -2.45 7.95
N ALA A 93 52.70 -1.42 8.69
CA ALA A 93 53.59 -0.34 9.15
C ALA A 93 54.68 -0.86 10.08
N ARG A 94 54.36 -1.80 10.98
CA ARG A 94 55.31 -2.43 11.91
C ARG A 94 56.33 -3.36 11.23
N ARG A 95 56.05 -3.82 10.01
CA ARG A 95 56.95 -4.69 9.23
C ARG A 95 57.95 -3.92 8.38
N ARG A 96 57.77 -2.60 8.22
CA ARG A 96 58.58 -1.71 7.37
C ARG A 96 59.61 -0.89 8.15
N SER A 97 59.63 -1.03 9.48
CA SER A 97 60.55 -0.36 10.41
C SER A 97 61.61 -1.30 11.00
N ARG A 98 61.96 -2.37 10.29
CA ARG A 98 63.12 -3.25 10.52
C ARG A 98 63.91 -3.32 9.22
#